data_AF-A0ABD8B2U6-F1
#
_entry.id   AF-A0ABD8B2U6-F1
#
_cell.length_a   1.000
_cell.length_b   1.000
_cell.length_c   1.000
_cell.angle_alpha   90.00
_cell.angle_beta   90.00
_cell.angle_gamma   90.00
#
_symmetry.space_group_name_H-M   'P 1'
#
loop_
_entity.id
_entity.type
_entity.pdbx_description
1 polymer ?
#
loop_
_entity_poly.entity_id
_entity_poly.type
_entity_poly.pdbx_seq_one_letter_code
_entity_poly.pdbx_strand_id
1 'polypeptide(L)'
;MATNFSNLKKVMINAGILSQKDLVEKINEFDPTIPLSKMTISRMFRGKLKFLPVDLIYAISKVTDSDPGDWIAVDDNPPQFPNPS
;
A
#
# COMPACT_ATOMS: atom_id res chain seq x y z
N MET A 1 9.24 -8.56 -8.68
CA MET A 1 8.60 -8.10 -7.43
C MET A 1 7.26 -7.48 -7.75
N ALA A 2 6.18 -8.15 -7.36
CA ALA A 2 4.85 -7.55 -7.28
C ALA A 2 4.50 -7.51 -5.79
N THR A 3 4.09 -6.35 -5.29
CA THR A 3 3.69 -6.22 -3.88
C THR A 3 2.26 -6.74 -3.73
N ASN A 4 2.02 -7.60 -2.75
CA ASN A 4 0.68 -8.12 -2.49
C ASN A 4 0.03 -7.34 -1.32
N PHE A 5 -1.17 -6.82 -1.57
CA PHE A 5 -1.93 -5.97 -0.63
C PHE A 5 -3.18 -6.68 -0.10
N SER A 6 -3.21 -8.02 -0.09
CA SER A 6 -4.35 -8.81 0.37
C SER A 6 -4.86 -8.41 1.76
N ASN A 7 -3.98 -7.90 2.62
CA ASN A 7 -4.32 -7.50 3.98
C ASN A 7 -4.69 -6.01 4.12
N LEU A 8 -4.44 -5.17 3.10
CA LEU A 8 -4.76 -3.74 3.13
C LEU A 8 -6.26 -3.50 3.34
N LYS A 9 -7.12 -4.30 2.71
CA LYS A 9 -8.56 -4.20 2.91
C LYS A 9 -8.97 -4.46 4.37
N LYS A 10 -8.25 -5.33 5.07
CA LYS A 10 -8.54 -5.70 6.46
C LYS A 10 -8.18 -4.56 7.42
N VAL A 11 -6.99 -3.99 7.27
CA VAL A 11 -6.55 -2.82 8.08
C VAL A 11 -7.41 -1.59 7.81
N MET A 12 -7.86 -1.37 6.56
CA MET A 12 -8.80 -0.31 6.23
C MET A 12 -10.12 -0.45 6.98
N ILE A 13 -10.72 -1.65 6.99
CA ILE A 13 -11.99 -1.88 7.70
C ILE A 13 -11.83 -1.65 9.20
N ASN A 14 -10.72 -2.11 9.80
CA ASN A 14 -10.44 -1.87 11.22
C ASN A 14 -10.29 -0.39 11.56
N ALA A 15 -9.76 0.42 10.63
CA ALA A 15 -9.63 1.87 10.75
C ALA A 15 -10.91 2.65 10.34
N GLY A 16 -12.02 1.94 10.09
CA GLY A 16 -13.28 2.55 9.66
C GLY A 16 -13.24 3.12 8.24
N ILE A 17 -12.29 2.70 7.41
CA ILE A 17 -12.15 3.11 6.01
C ILE A 17 -12.86 2.10 5.12
N LEU A 18 -14.00 2.51 4.55
CA LEU A 18 -14.92 1.59 3.88
C LEU A 18 -14.69 1.46 2.38
N SER A 19 -13.93 2.40 1.78
CA SER A 19 -13.71 2.43 0.34
C SER A 19 -12.33 2.97 -0.05
N GLN A 20 -11.94 2.75 -1.31
CA GLN A 20 -10.73 3.37 -1.87
C GLN A 20 -10.81 4.89 -1.92
N LYS A 21 -12.03 5.44 -2.11
CA LYS A 21 -12.27 6.89 -2.13
C LYS A 21 -12.04 7.48 -0.73
N ASP A 22 -12.57 6.81 0.28
CA ASP A 22 -12.44 7.16 1.69
C ASP A 22 -10.96 7.11 2.13
N LEU A 23 -10.20 6.09 1.70
CA LEU A 23 -8.75 6.06 1.93
C LEU A 23 -8.03 7.27 1.33
N VAL A 24 -8.37 7.65 0.09
CA VAL A 24 -7.78 8.82 -0.57
C VAL A 24 -8.15 10.11 0.14
N GLU A 25 -9.40 10.23 0.58
CA GLU A 25 -9.88 11.40 1.33
C GLU A 25 -9.12 11.54 2.65
N LYS A 26 -9.00 10.45 3.43
CA LYS A 26 -8.22 10.48 4.69
C LYS A 26 -6.74 10.76 4.51
N ILE A 27 -6.11 10.22 3.45
CA ILE A 27 -4.70 10.55 3.18
C ILE A 27 -4.55 12.00 2.76
N ASN A 28 -5.45 12.53 1.95
CA ASN A 28 -5.41 13.92 1.52
C ASN A 28 -5.70 14.90 2.67
N GLU A 29 -6.52 14.49 3.65
CA GLU A 29 -6.72 15.21 4.91
C GLU A 29 -5.48 15.17 5.81
N PHE A 30 -4.76 14.06 5.82
CA PHE A 30 -3.51 13.90 6.58
C PHE A 30 -2.35 14.69 5.96
N ASP A 31 -2.13 14.54 4.66
CA ASP A 31 -1.10 15.23 3.91
C ASP A 31 -1.53 15.47 2.45
N PRO A 32 -1.94 16.70 2.10
CA PRO A 32 -2.39 17.05 0.75
C PRO A 32 -1.25 17.14 -0.27
N THR A 33 0.02 17.07 0.17
CA THR A 33 1.18 17.14 -0.73
C THR A 33 1.48 15.80 -1.40
N ILE A 34 0.94 14.69 -0.89
CA ILE A 34 1.14 13.35 -1.44
C ILE A 34 0.35 13.20 -2.74
N PRO A 35 1.00 12.99 -3.89
CA PRO A 35 0.33 12.92 -5.18
C PRO A 35 -0.42 11.59 -5.35
N LEU A 36 -1.66 11.55 -4.85
CA LEU A 36 -2.57 10.42 -4.97
C LEU A 36 -3.32 10.43 -6.29
N SER A 37 -2.70 9.90 -7.34
CA SER A 37 -3.45 9.58 -8.56
C SER A 37 -4.38 8.39 -8.30
N LYS A 38 -5.65 8.51 -8.74
CA LYS A 38 -6.61 7.39 -8.78
C LYS A 38 -6.01 6.14 -9.45
N MET A 39 -5.11 6.35 -10.41
CA MET A 39 -4.40 5.26 -11.08
C MET A 39 -3.42 4.52 -10.15
N THR A 40 -2.71 5.22 -9.28
CA THR A 40 -1.79 4.63 -8.29
C THR A 40 -2.55 3.75 -7.31
N ILE A 41 -3.64 4.26 -6.75
CA ILE A 41 -4.51 3.51 -5.84
C ILE A 41 -5.09 2.28 -6.54
N SER A 42 -5.66 2.44 -7.74
CA SER A 42 -6.20 1.31 -8.50
C SER A 42 -5.14 0.22 -8.79
N ARG A 43 -3.89 0.62 -9.11
CA ARG A 43 -2.80 -0.31 -9.35
C ARG A 43 -2.31 -1.00 -8.08
N MET A 44 -2.32 -0.31 -6.94
CA MET A 44 -2.04 -0.88 -5.62
C MET A 44 -3.03 -2.00 -5.32
N PHE A 45 -4.35 -1.73 -5.33
CA PHE A 45 -5.36 -2.78 -5.06
C PHE A 45 -5.37 -3.94 -6.04
N ARG A 46 -4.79 -3.78 -7.24
CA ARG A 46 -4.66 -4.84 -8.24
C ARG A 46 -3.33 -5.63 -8.14
N GLY A 47 -2.47 -5.32 -7.17
CA GLY A 47 -1.14 -5.94 -7.04
C GLY A 47 -0.21 -5.67 -8.23
N LYS A 48 -0.49 -4.61 -9.01
CA LYS A 48 0.27 -4.25 -10.22
C LYS A 48 1.34 -3.20 -9.97
N LEU A 49 1.47 -2.73 -8.73
CA LEU A 49 2.55 -1.83 -8.33
C LEU A 49 3.80 -2.66 -8.01
N LYS A 50 4.92 -2.33 -8.70
CA LYS A 50 6.23 -2.89 -8.37
C LYS A 50 6.88 -2.19 -7.17
N PHE A 51 6.50 -0.93 -6.92
CA PHE A 51 7.08 -0.07 -5.91
C PHE A 51 6.02 0.92 -5.41
N LEU A 52 5.85 1.05 -4.09
CA LEU A 52 5.12 2.15 -3.49
C LEU A 52 6.07 3.23 -3.00
N PRO A 53 5.76 4.51 -3.24
CA PRO A 53 6.45 5.61 -2.58
C PRO A 53 6.41 5.45 -1.05
N VAL A 54 7.54 5.72 -0.38
CA VAL A 54 7.65 5.64 1.08
C VAL A 54 6.65 6.56 1.77
N ASP A 55 6.43 7.75 1.21
CA ASP A 55 5.47 8.73 1.74
C ASP A 55 4.04 8.17 1.72
N LEU A 56 3.68 7.41 0.68
CA LEU A 56 2.37 6.77 0.59
C LEU A 56 2.23 5.63 1.61
N ILE A 57 3.28 4.84 1.82
CA ILE A 57 3.30 3.79 2.85
C ILE A 57 3.11 4.44 4.22
N TYR A 58 3.87 5.50 4.51
CA TYR A 58 3.78 6.24 5.75
C TYR A 58 2.38 6.81 5.98
N ALA A 59 1.79 7.46 4.97
CA ALA A 59 0.46 8.02 5.08
C ALA A 59 -0.62 6.95 5.29
N ILE A 60 -0.56 5.83 4.55
CA ILE A 60 -1.48 4.70 4.77
C ILE A 60 -1.36 4.18 6.19
N SER A 61 -0.14 4.00 6.70
CA SER A 61 0.09 3.56 8.08
C SER A 61 -0.48 4.53 9.10
N LYS A 62 -0.36 5.85 8.89
CA LYS A 62 -0.93 6.85 9.79
C LYS A 62 -2.45 6.90 9.77
N VAL A 63 -3.09 6.81 8.59
CA VAL A 63 -4.56 6.85 8.51
C VAL A 63 -5.22 5.53 8.93
N THR A 64 -4.50 4.42 8.86
CA THR A 64 -5.01 3.09 9.26
C THR A 64 -4.61 2.68 10.67
N ASP A 65 -3.74 3.44 11.33
CA ASP A 65 -3.11 3.08 12.61
C ASP A 65 -2.54 1.65 12.58
N SER A 66 -1.83 1.32 11.48
CA SER A 66 -1.27 -0.01 11.26
C SER A 66 0.15 0.05 10.71
N ASP A 67 0.95 -0.96 11.03
CA ASP A 67 2.32 -1.03 10.54
C ASP A 67 2.35 -1.50 9.08
N PRO A 68 3.32 -1.04 8.27
CA PRO A 68 3.43 -1.47 6.88
C PRO A 68 3.49 -2.99 6.73
N GLY A 69 4.13 -3.69 7.69
CA GLY A 69 4.23 -5.15 7.70
C GLY A 69 2.89 -5.88 7.86
N ASP A 70 1.86 -5.22 8.39
CA ASP A 70 0.53 -5.83 8.56
C ASP A 70 -0.20 -6.00 7.23
N TRP A 71 0.09 -5.13 6.25
CA TRP A 71 -0.66 -5.05 5.00
C TRP A 71 0.18 -5.14 3.72
N ILE A 72 1.50 -4.98 3.81
CA ILE A 72 2.45 -5.20 2.72
C ILE A 72 3.03 -6.60 2.88
N ALA A 73 2.59 -7.52 2.03
CA ALA A 73 3.26 -8.81 1.90
C ALA A 73 4.42 -8.69 0.90
N VAL A 74 5.62 -9.01 1.36
CA VAL A 74 6.78 -9.26 0.50
C VAL A 74 6.67 -10.72 0.05
N ASP A 75 6.71 -10.96 -1.26
CA ASP A 75 6.64 -12.31 -1.82
C ASP A 75 7.93 -13.07 -1.42
N ASP A 76 7.80 -14.18 -0.68
CA ASP A 76 8.91 -14.97 -0.12
C ASP A 76 9.74 -15.74 -1.17
N ASN A 77 9.47 -15.51 -2.46
CA ASN A 77 10.34 -15.93 -3.56
C ASN A 77 11.19 -14.73 -4.02
N PRO A 78 12.31 -14.43 -3.33
CA PRO A 78 13.27 -13.49 -3.87
C PRO A 78 13.73 -14.02 -5.25
N PRO A 79 13.96 -13.15 -6.24
CA PRO A 79 14.63 -13.57 -7.45
C PRO A 79 15.94 -14.25 -7.03
N GLN A 80 16.07 -15.54 -7.33
CA GLN A 80 17.32 -16.27 -7.10
C GLN A 80 18.39 -15.49 -7.85
N PHE A 81 19.33 -14.88 -7.12
CA PHE A 81 20.53 -14.36 -7.75
C PHE A 81 21.14 -15.53 -8.52
N PRO A 82 21.45 -15.37 -9.82
CA PRO A 82 22.11 -16.44 -10.55
C PRO A 82 23.38 -16.80 -9.77
N ASN A 83 23.50 -18.06 -9.37
CA ASN A 83 24.71 -18.55 -8.72
C ASN A 83 25.90 -18.20 -9.64
N PRO A 84 26.93 -17.51 -9.13
CA PRO A 84 28.15 -17.36 -9.90
C PRO A 84 28.79 -18.75 -10.04
N SER A 85 28.73 -19.30 -11.26
CA SER A 85 29.46 -20.51 -11.66
C SER A 85 30.97 -20.29 -11.64
#